data_AF-A0A9R0Z290-F1
#
_entry.id   AF-A0A9R0Z290-F1
#
_cell.length_a   1.000
_cell.length_b   1.000
_cell.length_c   1.000
_cell.angle_alpha   90.00
_cell.angle_beta   90.00
_cell.angle_gamma   90.00
#
_symmetry.space_group_name_H-M   'P 1'
#
loop_
_entity.id
_entity.type
_entity.pdbx_description
1 polymer ?
#
loop_
_entity_poly.entity_id
_entity_poly.type
_entity_poly.pdbx_seq_one_letter_code
_entity_poly.pdbx_strand_id
1 'polypeptide(L)'
;MENVVVLIVGAGPVGLATEACLSQFSIPYVIVERESCSASLWRNRAYDRLKLHLAKEFCELPHMSYPLDAPTYIPKTLFVKYLDDYVERFNIQPKYLTSVESSTFDNEEKCWSIVIHVMTKELIRLGMTLARRLPLNLVDNLLVMAANLIFGDLY
;
A
#
# COMPACT_ATOMS: atom_id res chain seq x y z
N MET A 1 -9.39 -15.14 -10.68
CA MET A 1 -7.91 -15.20 -10.71
C MET A 1 -7.29 -14.19 -11.68
N GLU A 2 -6.82 -13.06 -11.16
CA GLU A 2 -5.99 -12.07 -11.86
C GLU A 2 -4.52 -12.53 -11.83
N ASN A 3 -3.85 -12.63 -12.99
CA ASN A 3 -2.42 -12.98 -13.06
C ASN A 3 -1.56 -11.72 -13.13
N VAL A 4 -0.60 -11.61 -12.22
CA VAL A 4 0.31 -10.46 -12.13
C VAL A 4 1.75 -10.97 -12.10
N VAL A 5 2.64 -10.29 -12.84
CA VAL A 5 4.07 -10.66 -12.90
C VAL A 5 4.77 -10.39 -11.57
N VAL A 6 4.54 -9.23 -10.97
CA VAL A 6 5.07 -8.86 -9.64
C VAL A 6 3.99 -8.23 -8.78
N LEU A 7 3.80 -8.73 -7.57
CA LEU A 7 2.97 -8.08 -6.55
C LEU A 7 3.86 -7.39 -5.51
N ILE A 8 3.73 -6.08 -5.38
CA ILE A 8 4.37 -5.28 -4.33
C ILE A 8 3.38 -5.13 -3.18
N VAL A 9 3.80 -5.54 -1.98
CA VAL A 9 2.97 -5.47 -0.77
C VAL A 9 3.44 -4.32 0.11
N GLY A 10 2.61 -3.27 0.18
CA GLY A 10 2.81 -2.06 0.97
C GLY A 10 3.29 -0.86 0.14
N ALA A 11 2.69 0.30 0.36
CA ALA A 11 3.05 1.59 -0.25
C ALA A 11 3.80 2.50 0.73
N GLY A 12 4.72 1.91 1.50
CA GLY A 12 5.75 2.63 2.26
C GLY A 12 6.94 3.05 1.37
N PRO A 13 7.96 3.71 1.93
CA PRO A 13 9.12 4.19 1.15
C PRO A 13 9.77 3.09 0.28
N VAL A 14 9.89 1.88 0.82
CA VAL A 14 10.47 0.73 0.10
C VAL A 14 9.57 0.32 -1.08
N GLY A 15 8.25 0.16 -0.86
CA GLY A 15 7.33 -0.24 -1.92
C GLY A 15 7.24 0.79 -3.05
N LEU A 16 7.25 2.09 -2.70
CA LEU A 16 7.31 3.17 -3.69
C LEU A 16 8.61 3.13 -4.50
N ALA A 17 9.75 2.91 -3.86
CA ALA A 17 11.04 2.78 -4.55
C ALA A 17 11.09 1.52 -5.44
N THR A 18 10.58 0.38 -4.97
CA THR A 18 10.51 -0.85 -5.74
C THR A 18 9.70 -0.64 -7.02
N GLU A 19 8.55 0.00 -6.89
CA GLU A 19 7.67 0.30 -8.00
C GLU A 19 8.34 1.19 -9.05
N ALA A 20 9.00 2.27 -8.61
CA ALA A 20 9.68 3.19 -9.51
C ALA A 20 10.83 2.50 -10.28
N CYS A 21 11.57 1.62 -9.59
CA CYS A 21 12.60 0.79 -10.22
C CYS A 21 11.99 -0.18 -11.27
N LEU A 22 10.93 -0.91 -10.94
CA LEU A 22 10.28 -1.83 -11.89
C LEU A 22 9.75 -1.10 -13.12
N SER A 23 9.18 0.09 -12.92
CA SER A 23 8.70 0.97 -13.99
C SER A 23 9.79 1.33 -14.98
N GLN A 24 11.01 1.64 -14.51
CA GLN A 24 12.13 1.94 -15.41
C GLN A 24 12.52 0.76 -16.31
N PHE A 25 12.35 -0.46 -15.82
CA PHE A 25 12.62 -1.67 -16.60
C PHE A 25 11.40 -2.18 -17.38
N SER A 26 10.28 -1.44 -17.37
CA SER A 26 9.02 -1.85 -18.02
C SER A 26 8.51 -3.22 -17.55
N ILE A 27 8.79 -3.58 -16.30
CA ILE A 27 8.31 -4.85 -15.70
C ILE A 27 6.90 -4.60 -15.18
N PRO A 28 5.88 -5.38 -15.61
CA PRO A 28 4.52 -5.23 -15.09
C PRO A 28 4.44 -5.55 -13.59
N TYR A 29 3.71 -4.74 -12.84
CA TYR A 29 3.50 -4.97 -11.41
C TYR A 29 2.11 -4.49 -10.98
N VAL A 30 1.70 -4.94 -9.79
CA VAL A 30 0.61 -4.35 -9.02
C VAL A 30 1.14 -4.04 -7.63
N ILE A 31 0.82 -2.85 -7.12
CA ILE A 31 1.11 -2.46 -5.74
C ILE A 31 -0.19 -2.41 -4.93
N VAL A 32 -0.20 -3.07 -3.77
CA VAL A 32 -1.32 -3.08 -2.83
C VAL A 32 -0.91 -2.45 -1.51
N GLU A 33 -1.81 -1.70 -0.88
CA GLU A 33 -1.59 -1.10 0.44
C GLU A 33 -2.84 -1.28 1.30
N ARG A 34 -2.64 -1.76 2.53
CA ARG A 34 -3.74 -2.03 3.45
C ARG A 34 -4.41 -0.74 3.94
N GLU A 35 -3.62 0.32 4.09
CA GLU A 35 -4.09 1.60 4.60
C GLU A 35 -4.68 2.47 3.47
N SER A 36 -5.40 3.54 3.84
CA SER A 36 -6.02 4.45 2.86
C SER A 36 -5.06 5.45 2.21
N CYS A 37 -3.76 5.35 2.47
CA CYS A 37 -2.76 6.31 1.98
C CYS A 37 -1.36 5.67 1.94
N SER A 38 -0.49 6.21 1.08
CA SER A 38 0.93 5.86 1.06
C SER A 38 1.64 6.36 2.32
N ALA A 39 2.71 5.66 2.71
CA ALA A 39 3.54 6.00 3.87
C ALA A 39 2.73 6.18 5.16
N SER A 40 1.66 5.40 5.35
CA SER A 40 0.73 5.49 6.48
C SER A 40 1.40 5.48 7.86
N LEU A 41 2.47 4.70 8.04
CA LEU A 41 3.28 4.71 9.27
C LEU A 41 3.87 6.09 9.54
N TRP A 42 4.46 6.72 8.53
CA TRP A 42 5.06 8.05 8.62
C TRP A 42 4.03 9.14 8.82
N ARG A 43 2.82 9.00 8.30
CA ARG A 43 1.75 9.98 8.48
C ARG A 43 1.09 9.85 9.86
N ASN A 44 0.67 8.64 10.20
CA ASN A 44 -0.30 8.40 11.26
C ASN A 44 0.32 7.86 12.54
N ARG A 45 1.53 7.30 12.49
CA ARG A 45 2.12 6.56 13.63
C ARG A 45 3.48 7.10 14.09
N ALA A 46 4.16 7.90 13.28
CA ALA A 46 5.43 8.55 13.67
C ALA A 46 5.20 9.78 14.55
N TYR A 47 6.06 9.98 15.56
CA TYR A 47 6.05 11.17 16.41
C TYR A 47 6.31 12.45 15.60
N ASP A 48 5.62 13.54 15.93
CA ASP A 48 5.76 14.80 15.17
C ASP A 48 7.15 15.43 15.24
N ARG A 49 7.88 15.17 16.34
CA ARG A 49 9.25 15.66 16.54
C ARG A 49 10.31 14.80 15.84
N LEU A 50 9.91 13.73 15.16
CA LEU A 50 10.84 12.81 14.52
C LEU A 50 11.64 13.52 13.41
N LYS A 51 12.94 13.22 13.38
CA LYS A 51 13.84 13.51 12.26
C LYS A 51 14.52 12.20 11.84
N LEU A 52 14.84 12.07 10.55
CA LEU A 52 15.67 10.98 10.08
C LEU A 52 17.03 11.06 10.76
N HIS A 53 17.54 9.91 11.18
CA HIS A 53 18.81 9.80 11.91
C HIS A 53 20.01 9.76 10.98
N LEU A 54 19.80 9.38 9.71
CA LEU A 54 20.81 9.45 8.66
C LEU A 54 20.72 10.78 7.92
N ALA A 55 21.84 11.18 7.32
CA ALA A 55 21.88 12.33 6.43
C ALA A 55 21.02 12.09 5.19
N LYS A 56 20.48 13.16 4.61
CA LYS A 56 19.48 13.13 3.53
C LYS A 56 19.91 12.28 2.35
N GLU A 57 21.20 12.29 2.01
CA GLU A 57 21.79 11.55 0.88
C GLU A 57 21.63 10.03 1.02
N PHE A 58 21.55 9.52 2.25
CA PHE A 58 21.33 8.09 2.53
C PHE A 58 19.86 7.70 2.62
N CYS A 59 18.96 8.68 2.53
CA CYS A 59 17.51 8.52 2.66
C CYS A 59 16.76 8.91 1.37
N GLU A 60 17.49 9.12 0.27
CA GLU A 60 16.92 9.35 -1.06
C GLU A 60 16.35 8.04 -1.60
N LEU A 61 15.13 8.09 -2.11
CA LEU A 61 14.59 7.01 -2.94
C LEU A 61 15.21 7.08 -4.34
N PRO A 62 15.29 5.94 -5.04
CA PRO A 62 15.87 5.87 -6.37
C PRO A 62 15.29 6.93 -7.29
N HIS A 63 16.16 7.56 -8.08
CA HIS A 63 15.78 8.49 -9.16
C HIS A 63 15.21 9.84 -8.71
N MET A 64 15.23 10.15 -7.41
CA MET A 64 14.82 11.46 -6.91
C MET A 64 15.62 11.88 -5.68
N SER A 65 16.59 12.76 -5.88
CA SER A 65 17.37 13.36 -4.79
C SER A 65 16.58 14.44 -4.04
N TYR A 66 17.02 14.76 -2.82
CA TYR A 66 16.50 15.91 -2.09
C TYR A 66 16.96 17.23 -2.72
N PRO A 67 16.21 18.33 -2.54
CA PRO A 67 16.69 19.66 -2.84
C PRO A 67 18.02 19.99 -2.14
N LEU A 68 18.86 20.79 -2.79
CA LEU A 68 20.17 21.18 -2.25
C LEU A 68 20.05 21.92 -0.92
N ASP A 69 19.02 22.76 -0.78
CA ASP A 69 18.67 23.53 0.40
C ASP A 69 17.93 22.74 1.49
N ALA A 70 17.60 21.47 1.25
CA ALA A 70 16.98 20.61 2.26
C ALA A 70 17.94 20.37 3.45
N PRO A 71 17.43 20.29 4.70
CA PRO A 71 18.26 20.03 5.88
C PRO A 71 19.04 18.71 5.78
N THR A 72 20.23 18.64 6.38
CA THR A 72 21.01 17.39 6.44
C THR A 72 20.21 16.25 7.08
N TYR A 73 19.48 16.53 8.16
CA TYR A 73 18.60 15.57 8.83
C TYR A 73 17.14 15.95 8.61
N ILE A 74 16.44 15.18 7.77
CA ILE A 74 15.10 15.51 7.29
C ILE A 74 14.06 15.31 8.41
N PRO A 75 13.28 16.34 8.78
CA PRO A 75 12.13 16.18 9.67
C PRO A 75 11.02 15.32 9.05
N LYS A 76 10.21 14.64 9.88
CA LYS A 76 9.05 13.83 9.46
C LYS A 76 8.18 14.53 8.41
N THR A 77 7.86 15.81 8.62
CA THR A 77 6.99 16.58 7.73
C THR A 77 7.58 16.74 6.32
N LEU A 78 8.88 17.02 6.22
CA LEU A 78 9.58 17.10 4.93
C LEU A 78 9.74 15.72 4.29
N PHE A 79 9.95 14.67 5.08
CA PHE A 79 10.03 13.31 4.55
C PHE A 79 8.69 12.85 3.95
N VAL A 80 7.58 13.10 4.66
CA VAL A 80 6.23 12.80 4.13
C VAL A 80 5.97 13.58 2.85
N LYS A 81 6.31 14.88 2.82
CA LYS A 81 6.20 15.70 1.60
C LYS A 81 7.05 15.13 0.45
N TYR A 82 8.29 14.74 0.72
CA TYR A 82 9.16 14.12 -0.27
C TYR A 82 8.53 12.84 -0.86
N LEU A 83 7.87 12.01 -0.05
CA LEU A 83 7.17 10.82 -0.53
C LEU A 83 5.91 11.16 -1.35
N ASP A 84 5.19 12.23 -1.00
CA ASP A 84 4.08 12.75 -1.82
C ASP A 84 4.57 13.21 -3.19
N ASP A 85 5.61 14.05 -3.20
CA ASP A 85 6.24 14.54 -4.42
C ASP A 85 6.80 13.38 -5.27
N TYR A 86 7.30 12.31 -4.63
CA TYR A 86 7.75 11.08 -5.30
C TYR A 86 6.61 10.32 -5.98
N VAL A 87 5.50 10.08 -5.26
CA VAL A 87 4.31 9.42 -5.81
C VAL A 87 3.76 10.18 -7.01
N GLU A 88 3.69 11.52 -6.92
CA GLU A 88 3.22 12.36 -8.02
C GLU A 88 4.17 12.29 -9.23
N ARG A 89 5.49 12.43 -9.00
CA ARG A 89 6.50 12.43 -10.06
C ARG A 89 6.53 11.15 -10.87
N PHE A 90 6.37 9.99 -10.21
CA PHE A 90 6.40 8.68 -10.86
C PHE A 90 5.00 8.15 -11.20
N ASN A 91 3.93 8.93 -10.94
CA ASN A 91 2.53 8.54 -11.16
C ASN A 91 2.19 7.18 -10.53
N ILE A 92 2.62 6.99 -9.28
CA ILE A 92 2.44 5.73 -8.55
C ILE A 92 0.99 5.62 -8.08
N GLN A 93 0.32 4.51 -8.40
CA GLN A 93 -1.09 4.31 -8.05
C GLN A 93 -1.32 3.01 -7.27
N PRO A 94 -1.09 3.00 -5.94
CA PRO A 94 -1.37 1.84 -5.10
C PRO A 94 -2.86 1.51 -5.06
N LYS A 95 -3.19 0.21 -5.13
CA LYS A 95 -4.52 -0.31 -4.74
C LYS A 95 -4.63 -0.24 -3.21
N TYR A 96 -5.16 0.88 -2.72
CA TYR A 96 -5.37 1.11 -1.28
C TYR A 96 -6.46 0.21 -0.69
N LEU A 97 -6.53 0.17 0.65
CA LEU A 97 -7.51 -0.62 1.40
C LEU A 97 -7.49 -2.11 1.00
N THR A 98 -6.33 -2.61 0.57
CA THR A 98 -6.13 -3.98 0.11
C THR A 98 -5.07 -4.65 0.98
N SER A 99 -5.51 -5.56 1.83
CA SER A 99 -4.67 -6.36 2.73
C SER A 99 -4.26 -7.65 2.05
N VAL A 100 -3.01 -8.06 2.22
CA VAL A 100 -2.57 -9.42 1.86
C VAL A 100 -2.68 -10.28 3.11
N GLU A 101 -3.48 -11.35 3.04
CA GLU A 101 -3.76 -12.22 4.18
C GLU A 101 -2.82 -13.43 4.21
N SER A 102 -2.50 -14.00 3.05
CA SER A 102 -1.58 -15.13 2.94
C SER A 102 -0.91 -15.22 1.57
N SER A 103 0.23 -15.91 1.54
CA SER A 103 0.99 -16.19 0.33
C SER A 103 1.49 -17.64 0.36
N THR A 104 1.20 -18.41 -0.68
CA THR A 104 1.69 -19.78 -0.84
C THR A 104 2.37 -19.93 -2.18
N PHE A 105 3.58 -20.49 -2.19
CA PHE A 105 4.29 -20.74 -3.44
C PHE A 105 3.87 -22.10 -4.02
N ASP A 106 3.46 -22.08 -5.28
CA ASP A 106 3.17 -23.28 -6.05
C ASP A 106 4.45 -23.75 -6.75
N ASN A 107 4.92 -24.95 -6.37
CA ASN A 107 6.15 -25.52 -6.92
C ASN A 107 5.98 -26.08 -8.34
N GLU A 108 4.76 -26.42 -8.76
CA GLU A 108 4.45 -26.95 -10.09
C GLU A 108 4.34 -25.79 -11.08
N GLU A 109 3.50 -24.80 -10.75
CA GLU A 109 3.24 -23.62 -11.58
C GLU A 109 4.33 -22.54 -11.46
N LYS A 110 5.27 -22.70 -10.52
CA LYS A 110 6.37 -21.75 -10.23
C LYS A 110 5.88 -20.32 -9.96
N CYS A 111 4.71 -20.18 -9.36
CA CYS A 111 4.06 -18.90 -9.08
C CYS A 111 3.64 -18.78 -7.62
N TRP A 112 3.32 -17.55 -7.20
CA TRP A 112 2.76 -17.30 -5.87
C TRP A 112 1.24 -17.20 -5.97
N SER A 113 0.53 -17.99 -5.16
CA SER A 113 -0.88 -17.81 -4.88
C SER A 113 -1.03 -16.89 -3.68
N ILE A 114 -1.69 -15.74 -3.88
CA ILE A 114 -1.83 -14.69 -2.87
C ILE A 114 -3.32 -14.49 -2.58
N VAL A 115 -3.68 -14.55 -1.31
CA VAL A 115 -5.04 -14.21 -0.84
C VAL A 115 -5.05 -12.75 -0.41
N ILE A 116 -5.92 -11.96 -1.03
CA ILE A 116 -6.09 -10.54 -0.71
C ILE A 116 -7.50 -10.25 -0.19
N HIS A 117 -7.61 -9.26 0.69
CA HIS A 117 -8.86 -8.78 1.24
C HIS A 117 -8.98 -7.27 1.04
N VAL A 118 -10.04 -6.85 0.34
CA VAL A 118 -10.33 -5.43 0.04
C VAL A 118 -11.36 -4.89 1.03
N MET A 119 -10.98 -3.89 1.83
CA MET A 119 -11.79 -3.40 2.94
C MET A 119 -12.06 -1.90 2.83
N THR A 120 -13.00 -1.52 1.96
CA THR A 120 -13.32 -0.11 1.73
C THR A 120 -14.04 0.56 2.90
N LYS A 121 -13.94 1.89 3.01
CA LYS A 121 -14.67 2.66 4.04
C LYS A 121 -16.18 2.42 3.99
N GLU A 122 -16.73 2.21 2.80
CA GLU A 122 -18.15 1.91 2.58
C GLU A 122 -18.51 0.53 3.12
N LEU A 123 -17.70 -0.49 2.83
CA LEU A 123 -17.85 -1.83 3.41
C LEU A 123 -17.73 -1.80 4.93
N ILE A 124 -16.75 -1.07 5.48
CA ILE A 124 -16.59 -0.91 6.92
C ILE A 124 -17.83 -0.24 7.53
N ARG A 125 -18.33 0.84 6.93
CA ARG A 125 -19.53 1.55 7.41
C ARG A 125 -20.78 0.67 7.32
N LEU A 126 -20.93 -0.07 6.24
CA LEU A 126 -22.00 -1.04 6.06
C LEU A 126 -21.94 -2.11 7.15
N GLY A 127 -20.75 -2.67 7.39
CA GLY A 127 -20.47 -3.66 8.42
C GLY A 127 -20.82 -3.17 9.81
N MET A 128 -20.33 -1.99 10.18
CA MET A 128 -20.63 -1.34 11.47
C MET A 128 -22.12 -1.04 11.65
N THR A 129 -22.86 -0.83 10.56
CA THR A 129 -24.31 -0.60 10.62
C THR A 129 -25.07 -1.92 10.76
N LEU A 130 -24.66 -2.97 10.03
CA LEU A 130 -25.27 -4.30 10.06
C LEU A 130 -25.01 -5.02 11.39
N ALA A 131 -23.82 -4.85 11.98
CA ALA A 131 -23.46 -5.43 13.29
C ALA A 131 -24.33 -4.92 14.45
N ARG A 132 -25.06 -3.81 14.27
CA ARG A 132 -26.05 -3.34 15.24
C ARG A 132 -27.36 -4.13 15.21
N ARG A 133 -27.60 -4.92 14.15
CA ARG A 133 -28.87 -5.60 13.88
C ARG A 133 -28.74 -7.09 13.59
N LEU A 134 -27.54 -7.57 13.24
CA LEU A 134 -27.28 -8.95 12.85
C LEU A 134 -26.11 -9.55 13.65
N PRO A 135 -26.08 -10.88 13.85
CA PRO A 135 -24.92 -11.59 14.40
C PRO A 135 -23.66 -11.39 13.54
N LEU A 136 -22.47 -11.35 14.17
CA LEU A 136 -21.20 -11.02 13.51
C LEU A 136 -20.86 -11.94 12.33
N ASN A 137 -21.12 -13.25 12.45
CA ASN A 137 -20.85 -14.21 11.38
C ASN A 137 -21.67 -13.95 10.09
N LEU A 138 -22.89 -13.42 10.23
CA LEU A 138 -23.72 -13.00 9.09
C LEU A 138 -23.20 -11.70 8.48
N VAL A 139 -22.73 -10.77 9.32
CA VAL A 139 -22.13 -9.51 8.85
C VAL A 139 -20.87 -9.79 8.03
N ASP A 140 -19.97 -10.65 8.50
CA ASP A 140 -18.74 -10.99 7.78
C ASP A 140 -19.04 -11.63 6.42
N ASN A 141 -19.96 -12.60 6.37
CA ASN A 141 -20.37 -13.21 5.10
C ASN A 141 -20.98 -12.18 4.13
N LEU A 142 -21.83 -11.26 4.62
CA LEU A 142 -22.42 -10.21 3.80
C LEU A 142 -21.39 -9.19 3.31
N LEU A 143 -20.38 -8.87 4.12
CA LEU A 143 -19.30 -7.97 3.74
C LEU A 143 -18.41 -8.58 2.67
N VAL A 144 -18.05 -9.86 2.81
CA VAL A 144 -17.29 -10.59 1.78
C VAL A 144 -18.09 -10.66 0.47
N MET A 145 -19.40 -10.96 0.55
CA MET A 145 -20.25 -11.02 -0.63
C MET A 145 -20.40 -9.65 -1.31
N ALA A 146 -20.52 -8.57 -0.53
CA ALA A 146 -20.56 -7.21 -1.05
C ALA A 146 -19.22 -6.78 -1.66
N ALA A 147 -18.09 -7.17 -1.04
CA ALA A 147 -16.76 -6.93 -1.59
C ALA A 147 -16.59 -7.63 -2.95
N ASN A 148 -16.96 -8.91 -3.05
CA ASN A 148 -16.91 -9.66 -4.31
C ASN A 148 -17.82 -9.04 -5.39
N LEU A 149 -18.97 -8.51 -5.00
CA LEU A 149 -19.90 -7.87 -5.94
C LEU A 149 -19.40 -6.52 -6.46
N ILE A 150 -18.64 -5.77 -5.65
CA ILE A 150 -18.09 -4.46 -6.01
C ILE A 150 -16.76 -4.59 -6.76
N PHE A 151 -15.89 -5.52 -6.35
CA PHE A 151 -14.53 -5.66 -6.85
C PHE A 151 -14.34 -6.80 -7.85
N GLY A 152 -15.38 -7.59 -8.12
CA GLY A 152 -15.29 -8.82 -8.92
C GLY A 152 -14.79 -10.00 -8.07
N ASP A 153 -14.92 -11.22 -8.61
CA ASP A 153 -14.52 -12.45 -7.90
C ASP A 153 -13.02 -12.40 -7.54
N LEU A 154 -12.75 -12.20 -6.25
CA LEU A 154 -11.41 -12.21 -5.64
C LEU A 154 -10.92 -13.64 -5.33
N TYR A 155 -11.51 -14.65 -5.97
CA TYR A 155 -11.08 -16.05 -5.92
C TYR A 155 -10.35 -16.49 -7.21
#